data_AF-A0A1H5WPS0-F1
#
_entry.id   AF-A0A1H5WPS0-F1
#
_cell.length_a   1.000
_cell.length_b   1.000
_cell.length_c   1.000
_cell.angle_alpha   90.00
_cell.angle_beta   90.00
_cell.angle_gamma   90.00
#
_symmetry.space_group_name_H-M   'P 1'
#
loop_
_entity.id
_entity.type
_entity.pdbx_description
1 polymer ?
#
loop_
_entity_poly.entity_id
_entity_poly.type
_entity_poly.pdbx_seq_one_letter_code
_entity_poly.pdbx_strand_id
1 'polypeptide(L)'
;MFASVPDLLRLAVLPVLGWAAWRDIETRRVSTRTWYPLVGLGLLLLAWESVGHLSLATSADVLFFVRVAISLFLVAPIAYGFWWIGGFGGADAKALIAIAILLPTFPTYYFMGFTLPEVVTTLGVFSMTILTNTVVLAAGYPLALGVRNVLDGDVRFPVSFLGTRVGVADLATAHGRLYETPEGFSRNGLDIDALRMYLRWRGLSLDELRSDPDRFRDPGSVGETYDPTDGAVDVGGDDASVDSAEQGDGESGGSASPGGDAAGVESDGGVARESDGGSADSAADADDPWAAEAFLDSIEGSAYGTSPEKLRGGLDVLAEREEIWISPGIPFLVPIFVGTLAAFTYGDVVFGALEALSVL
;
A
#
# COMPACT_ATOMS: atom_id res chain seq x y z
N MET A 1 6.03 36.12 2.69
CA MET A 1 5.64 35.22 1.58
C MET A 1 4.37 35.79 0.99
N PHE A 2 4.28 35.90 -0.34
CA PHE A 2 3.04 36.25 -1.05
C PHE A 2 2.70 35.11 -2.02
N ALA A 3 1.45 34.69 -2.05
CA ALA A 3 0.93 33.65 -2.95
C ALA A 3 -0.58 33.84 -3.13
N SER A 4 -1.15 33.20 -4.15
CA SER A 4 -2.60 33.20 -4.34
C SER A 4 -3.30 32.43 -3.20
N VAL A 5 -4.57 32.75 -2.93
CA VAL A 5 -5.35 32.02 -1.93
C VAL A 5 -5.44 30.52 -2.25
N PRO A 6 -5.71 30.10 -3.51
CA PRO A 6 -5.64 28.68 -3.88
C PRO A 6 -4.28 28.03 -3.58
N ASP A 7 -3.17 28.71 -3.89
CA ASP A 7 -1.83 28.15 -3.66
C ASP A 7 -1.51 28.00 -2.17
N LEU A 8 -1.97 28.91 -1.32
CA LEU A 8 -1.82 28.76 0.13
C LEU A 8 -2.65 27.58 0.66
N LEU A 9 -3.87 27.40 0.17
CA LEU A 9 -4.74 26.30 0.59
C LEU A 9 -4.19 24.94 0.14
N ARG A 10 -3.55 24.87 -1.02
CA ARG A 10 -2.89 23.65 -1.53
C ARG A 10 -1.80 23.11 -0.61
N LEU A 11 -1.16 23.95 0.20
CA LEU A 11 -0.16 23.52 1.17
C LEU A 11 -0.73 22.58 2.25
N ALA A 12 -2.05 22.51 2.42
CA ALA A 12 -2.71 21.53 3.29
C ALA A 12 -2.41 20.07 2.90
N VAL A 13 -1.98 19.82 1.66
CA VAL A 13 -1.53 18.50 1.21
C VAL A 13 -0.29 18.00 1.97
N LEU A 14 0.60 18.91 2.37
CA LEU A 14 1.89 18.58 2.98
C LEU A 14 1.75 17.90 4.34
N PRO A 15 1.00 18.44 5.33
CA PRO A 15 0.80 17.74 6.60
C PRO A 15 0.04 16.42 6.45
N VAL A 16 -0.91 16.33 5.50
CA VAL A 16 -1.65 15.09 5.24
C VAL A 16 -0.73 14.01 4.66
N LEU A 17 0.08 14.35 3.66
CA LEU A 17 1.07 13.43 3.09
C LEU A 17 2.17 13.08 4.09
N GLY A 18 2.60 14.01 4.93
CA GLY A 18 3.57 13.74 5.99
C GLY A 18 3.03 12.73 7.02
N TRP A 19 1.78 12.90 7.44
CA TRP A 19 1.10 11.93 8.30
C TRP A 19 0.92 10.58 7.60
N ALA A 20 0.51 10.58 6.33
CA ALA A 20 0.35 9.37 5.55
C ALA A 20 1.67 8.61 5.37
N ALA A 21 2.77 9.31 5.10
CA ALA A 21 4.11 8.75 5.01
C ALA A 21 4.58 8.16 6.35
N TRP A 22 4.30 8.84 7.47
CA TRP A 22 4.59 8.29 8.80
C TRP A 22 3.78 7.02 9.10
N ARG A 23 2.47 7.02 8.79
CA ARG A 23 1.61 5.84 8.94
C ARG A 23 2.00 4.68 8.03
N ASP A 24 2.51 4.97 6.85
CA ASP A 24 3.03 3.98 5.91
C ASP A 24 4.29 3.30 6.44
N ILE A 25 5.16 4.03 7.15
CA ILE A 25 6.30 3.44 7.84
C ILE A 25 5.85 2.59 9.04
N GLU A 26 4.99 3.15 9.89
CA GLU A 26 4.64 2.56 11.18
C GLU A 26 3.69 1.36 11.05
N THR A 27 2.64 1.50 10.24
CA THR A 27 1.52 0.54 10.17
C THR A 27 1.22 0.04 8.77
N ARG A 28 1.96 0.51 7.76
CA ARG A 28 1.78 0.15 6.34
C ARG A 28 0.36 0.38 5.80
N ARG A 29 -0.43 1.22 6.46
CA ARG A 29 -1.87 1.35 6.21
C ARG A 29 -2.31 2.79 6.31
N VAL A 30 -3.00 3.24 5.27
CA VAL A 30 -3.64 4.56 5.20
C VAL A 30 -5.08 4.41 4.74
N SER A 31 -6.01 4.92 5.55
CA SER A 31 -7.44 4.83 5.26
C SER A 31 -7.80 5.61 3.99
N THR A 32 -8.71 5.06 3.18
CA THR A 32 -9.30 5.76 2.02
C THR A 32 -9.90 7.11 2.40
N ARG A 33 -10.45 7.23 3.62
CA ARG A 33 -11.09 8.46 4.12
C ARG A 33 -10.11 9.66 4.21
N THR A 34 -8.81 9.38 4.33
CA THR A 34 -7.73 10.39 4.35
C THR A 34 -7.75 11.28 3.10
N TRP A 35 -8.14 10.72 1.95
CA TRP A 35 -8.02 11.39 0.66
C TRP A 35 -9.22 12.27 0.32
N TYR A 36 -10.40 12.01 0.90
CA TYR A 36 -11.63 12.75 0.55
C TYR A 36 -11.55 14.27 0.80
N PRO A 37 -11.00 14.75 1.93
CA PRO A 37 -10.84 16.18 2.14
C PRO A 37 -9.93 16.85 1.10
N LEU A 38 -8.84 16.17 0.69
CA LEU A 38 -7.92 16.68 -0.33
C LEU A 38 -8.57 16.73 -1.71
N VAL A 39 -9.32 15.69 -2.09
CA VAL A 39 -10.08 15.66 -3.35
C VAL A 39 -11.15 16.75 -3.36
N GLY A 40 -11.92 16.89 -2.27
CA GLY A 40 -12.94 17.92 -2.14
C GLY A 40 -12.35 19.33 -2.24
N LEU A 41 -11.24 19.59 -1.54
CA LEU A 41 -10.49 20.84 -1.65
C LEU A 41 -10.00 21.08 -3.07
N GLY A 42 -9.40 20.07 -3.70
CA GLY A 42 -8.86 20.16 -5.06
C GLY A 42 -9.93 20.50 -6.09
N LEU A 43 -11.10 19.84 -6.03
CA LEU A 43 -12.23 20.14 -6.91
C LEU A 43 -12.76 21.56 -6.71
N LEU A 44 -12.85 22.02 -5.46
CA LEU A 44 -13.31 23.39 -5.15
C LEU A 44 -12.33 24.44 -5.68
N LEU A 45 -11.03 24.25 -5.47
CA LEU A 45 -10.00 25.16 -5.97
C LEU A 45 -9.94 25.16 -7.50
N LEU A 46 -10.04 23.98 -8.12
CA LEU A 46 -10.09 23.83 -9.57
C LEU A 46 -11.29 24.56 -10.16
N ALA A 47 -12.48 24.42 -9.57
CA ALA A 47 -13.67 25.14 -10.01
C ALA A 47 -13.48 26.65 -9.88
N TRP A 48 -12.93 27.11 -8.75
CA TRP A 48 -12.64 28.53 -8.52
C TRP A 48 -11.69 29.12 -9.56
N GLU A 49 -10.55 28.47 -9.82
CA GLU A 49 -9.57 28.96 -10.80
C GLU A 49 -10.09 28.87 -12.24
N SER A 50 -10.85 27.81 -12.55
CA SER A 50 -11.46 27.65 -13.87
C SER A 50 -12.34 28.84 -14.23
N VAL A 51 -13.12 29.39 -13.28
CA VAL A 51 -13.93 30.60 -13.47
C VAL A 51 -13.08 31.79 -13.92
N GLY A 52 -11.88 31.94 -13.37
CA GLY A 52 -10.92 32.98 -13.77
C GLY A 52 -10.38 32.84 -15.19
N HIS A 53 -10.38 31.62 -15.74
CA HIS A 53 -9.86 31.29 -17.06
C HIS A 53 -10.95 31.07 -18.13
N LEU A 54 -12.24 31.20 -17.79
CA LEU A 54 -13.37 30.96 -18.72
C LEU A 54 -13.39 31.91 -19.93
N SER A 55 -12.68 33.04 -19.88
CA SER A 55 -12.65 33.98 -20.99
C SER A 55 -12.07 33.34 -22.26
N LEU A 56 -11.18 32.35 -22.11
CA LEU A 56 -10.45 31.68 -23.19
C LEU A 56 -9.81 32.65 -24.20
N ALA A 57 -9.58 33.89 -23.78
CA ALA A 57 -9.15 34.98 -24.64
C ALA A 57 -7.62 34.98 -24.80
N THR A 58 -6.91 34.36 -23.85
CA THR A 58 -5.45 34.32 -23.83
C THR A 58 -4.92 32.91 -24.02
N SER A 59 -3.69 32.80 -24.55
CA SER A 59 -2.99 31.50 -24.60
C SER A 59 -2.75 30.91 -23.21
N ALA A 60 -2.69 31.76 -22.16
CA ALA A 60 -2.56 31.32 -20.78
C ALA A 60 -3.83 30.59 -20.29
N ASP A 61 -5.02 31.07 -20.66
CA ASP A 61 -6.29 30.42 -20.32
C ASP A 61 -6.39 29.03 -20.95
N VAL A 62 -6.04 28.91 -22.23
CA VAL A 62 -6.04 27.62 -22.93
C VAL A 62 -5.00 26.68 -22.30
N LEU A 63 -3.79 27.18 -22.03
CA LEU A 63 -2.72 26.39 -21.43
C LEU A 63 -3.07 25.90 -20.03
N PHE A 64 -3.79 26.70 -19.23
CA PHE A 64 -4.32 26.26 -17.94
C PHE A 64 -5.19 25.01 -18.08
N PHE A 65 -6.20 25.04 -18.96
CA PHE A 65 -7.07 23.88 -19.16
C PHE A 65 -6.33 22.67 -19.76
N VAL A 66 -5.35 22.90 -20.64
CA VAL A 66 -4.48 21.82 -21.14
C VAL A 66 -3.70 21.17 -20.01
N ARG A 67 -3.10 21.95 -19.11
CA ARG A 67 -2.35 21.42 -17.95
C ARG A 67 -3.26 20.65 -16.99
N VAL A 68 -4.44 21.17 -16.70
CA VAL A 68 -5.46 20.49 -15.89
C VAL A 68 -5.88 19.18 -16.57
N ALA A 69 -6.14 19.19 -17.88
CA ALA A 69 -6.50 18.00 -18.62
C ALA A 69 -5.38 16.95 -18.58
N ILE A 70 -4.12 17.34 -18.79
CA ILE A 70 -3.00 16.40 -18.69
C ILE A 70 -2.89 15.87 -17.26
N SER A 71 -3.00 16.70 -16.23
CA SER A 71 -2.98 16.23 -14.85
C SER A 71 -4.07 15.17 -14.59
N LEU A 72 -5.32 15.45 -14.96
CA LEU A 72 -6.45 14.57 -14.67
C LEU A 72 -6.52 13.34 -15.58
N PHE A 73 -6.17 13.45 -16.85
CA PHE A 73 -6.33 12.39 -17.85
C PHE A 73 -5.05 11.66 -18.21
N LEU A 74 -3.89 12.10 -17.70
CA LEU A 74 -2.63 11.36 -17.81
C LEU A 74 -2.16 10.85 -16.45
N VAL A 75 -2.01 11.73 -15.44
CA VAL A 75 -1.43 11.33 -14.15
C VAL A 75 -2.35 10.39 -13.38
N ALA A 76 -3.65 10.69 -13.28
CA ALA A 76 -4.59 9.83 -12.55
C ALA A 76 -4.76 8.44 -13.21
N PRO A 77 -4.90 8.31 -14.55
CA PRO A 77 -4.93 6.99 -15.19
C PRO A 77 -3.61 6.23 -15.09
N ILE A 78 -2.46 6.90 -15.15
CA ILE A 78 -1.16 6.25 -14.88
C ILE A 78 -1.14 5.69 -13.46
N ALA A 79 -1.59 6.47 -12.47
CA ALA A 79 -1.63 6.02 -11.09
C ALA A 79 -2.53 4.79 -10.91
N TYR A 80 -3.72 4.80 -11.52
CA TYR A 80 -4.63 3.66 -11.52
C TYR A 80 -4.04 2.45 -12.26
N GLY A 81 -3.39 2.66 -13.42
CA GLY A 81 -2.77 1.60 -14.21
C GLY A 81 -1.65 0.90 -13.46
N PHE A 82 -0.79 1.65 -12.75
CA PHE A 82 0.25 1.06 -11.90
C PHE A 82 -0.33 0.24 -10.75
N TRP A 83 -1.43 0.70 -10.13
CA TRP A 83 -2.13 -0.09 -9.13
C TRP A 83 -2.72 -1.38 -9.73
N TRP A 84 -3.34 -1.29 -10.90
CA TRP A 84 -3.94 -2.45 -11.59
C TRP A 84 -2.93 -3.56 -11.91
N ILE A 85 -1.70 -3.18 -12.29
CA ILE A 85 -0.63 -4.15 -12.56
C ILE A 85 0.15 -4.58 -11.31
N GLY A 86 -0.27 -4.16 -10.11
CA GLY A 86 0.37 -4.49 -8.83
C GLY A 86 1.70 -3.77 -8.56
N GLY A 87 1.93 -2.62 -9.20
CA GLY A 87 3.15 -1.84 -9.06
C GLY A 87 3.29 -1.09 -7.72
N PHE A 88 2.18 -0.72 -7.08
CA PHE A 88 2.11 -0.13 -5.74
C PHE A 88 0.72 -0.32 -5.12
N GLY A 89 0.56 0.06 -3.85
CA GLY A 89 -0.66 -0.15 -3.08
C GLY A 89 -1.81 0.79 -3.46
N GLY A 90 -3.04 0.42 -3.10
CA GLY A 90 -4.23 1.24 -3.40
C GLY A 90 -4.21 2.62 -2.71
N ALA A 91 -3.51 2.76 -1.58
CA ALA A 91 -3.32 4.06 -0.93
C ALA A 91 -2.45 5.00 -1.76
N ASP A 92 -1.38 4.49 -2.39
CA ASP A 92 -0.48 5.26 -3.24
C ASP A 92 -1.21 5.78 -4.49
N ALA A 93 -2.03 4.92 -5.10
CA ALA A 93 -2.88 5.30 -6.23
C ALA A 93 -3.79 6.48 -5.87
N LYS A 94 -4.48 6.38 -4.73
CA LYS A 94 -5.39 7.42 -4.23
C LYS A 94 -4.65 8.71 -3.90
N ALA A 95 -3.43 8.62 -3.35
CA ALA A 95 -2.58 9.77 -3.09
C ALA A 95 -2.23 10.52 -4.39
N LEU A 96 -1.75 9.80 -5.41
CA LEU A 96 -1.40 10.37 -6.70
C LEU A 96 -2.62 10.96 -7.43
N ILE A 97 -3.78 10.30 -7.35
CA ILE A 97 -5.04 10.84 -7.91
C ILE A 97 -5.46 12.12 -7.17
N ALA A 98 -5.39 12.13 -5.84
CA ALA A 98 -5.69 13.33 -5.05
C ALA A 98 -4.73 14.48 -5.39
N ILE A 99 -3.44 14.19 -5.58
CA ILE A 99 -2.43 15.14 -6.06
C ILE A 99 -2.77 15.65 -7.46
N ALA A 100 -3.15 14.77 -8.40
CA ALA A 100 -3.52 15.18 -9.75
C ALA A 100 -4.71 16.16 -9.78
N ILE A 101 -5.64 16.01 -8.85
CA ILE A 101 -6.81 16.91 -8.71
C ILE A 101 -6.42 18.21 -7.98
N LEU A 102 -5.68 18.12 -6.88
CA LEU A 102 -5.36 19.27 -6.03
C LEU A 102 -4.26 20.16 -6.60
N LEU A 103 -3.30 19.56 -7.31
CA LEU A 103 -2.04 20.16 -7.77
C LEU A 103 -1.83 20.00 -9.29
N PRO A 104 -2.77 20.42 -10.15
CA PRO A 104 -2.66 20.24 -11.59
C PRO A 104 -1.66 21.18 -12.27
N THR A 105 -1.47 22.37 -11.70
CA THR A 105 -0.60 23.44 -12.23
C THR A 105 0.39 23.89 -11.16
N PHE A 106 1.51 24.49 -11.59
CA PHE A 106 2.54 24.95 -10.68
C PHE A 106 2.01 26.07 -9.77
N PRO A 107 2.08 25.91 -8.43
CA PRO A 107 1.85 27.03 -7.52
C PRO A 107 3.03 28.01 -7.59
N THR A 108 2.83 29.25 -7.15
CA THR A 108 3.92 30.22 -7.09
C THR A 108 3.96 30.94 -5.75
N TYR A 109 5.07 30.80 -5.03
CA TYR A 109 5.31 31.41 -3.74
C TYR A 109 6.45 32.44 -3.82
N TYR A 110 6.12 33.70 -3.60
CA TYR A 110 7.09 34.79 -3.62
C TYR A 110 7.67 35.02 -2.22
N PHE A 111 8.99 34.98 -2.13
CA PHE A 111 9.76 35.35 -0.94
C PHE A 111 10.63 36.58 -1.22
N MET A 112 11.27 37.10 -0.19
CA MET A 112 12.24 38.19 -0.38
C MET A 112 13.50 37.62 -1.05
N GLY A 113 13.65 37.89 -2.35
CA GLY A 113 14.85 37.55 -3.13
C GLY A 113 14.79 36.24 -3.92
N PHE A 114 13.73 35.43 -3.78
CA PHE A 114 13.54 34.21 -4.55
C PHE A 114 12.06 33.80 -4.68
N THR A 115 11.77 32.90 -5.60
CA THR A 115 10.43 32.35 -5.87
C THR A 115 10.47 30.84 -5.85
N LEU A 116 9.49 30.20 -5.22
CA LEU A 116 9.37 28.75 -5.20
C LEU A 116 8.12 28.28 -5.97
N PRO A 117 8.19 27.12 -6.64
CA PRO A 117 9.42 26.34 -6.88
C PRO A 117 10.36 27.03 -7.89
N GLU A 118 11.65 26.74 -7.78
CA GLU A 118 12.72 27.38 -8.58
C GLU A 118 12.75 26.87 -10.03
N VAL A 119 12.64 25.56 -10.22
CA VAL A 119 12.72 24.86 -11.50
C VAL A 119 11.31 24.47 -11.98
N VAL A 120 10.80 25.18 -12.98
CA VAL A 120 9.48 24.95 -13.56
C VAL A 120 9.63 24.30 -14.94
N THR A 121 8.94 23.17 -15.15
CA THR A 121 8.97 22.47 -16.43
C THR A 121 8.25 23.25 -17.53
N THR A 122 8.67 23.07 -18.78
CA THR A 122 8.06 23.72 -19.96
C THR A 122 6.55 23.43 -20.06
N LEU A 123 6.14 22.20 -19.78
CA LEU A 123 4.74 21.79 -19.81
C LEU A 123 3.96 22.41 -18.63
N GLY A 124 4.58 22.56 -17.46
CA GLY A 124 4.00 23.21 -16.29
C GLY A 124 2.86 22.42 -15.63
N VAL A 125 2.92 21.08 -15.67
CA VAL A 125 1.97 20.19 -14.99
C VAL A 125 2.62 19.73 -13.68
N PHE A 126 2.11 20.25 -12.55
CA PHE A 126 2.81 20.11 -11.27
C PHE A 126 2.71 18.70 -10.67
N SER A 127 1.55 18.06 -10.80
CA SER A 127 1.34 16.65 -10.44
C SER A 127 2.29 15.69 -11.18
N MET A 128 2.63 16.00 -12.45
CA MET A 128 3.63 15.23 -13.20
C MET A 128 5.02 15.41 -12.59
N THR A 129 5.43 16.63 -12.24
CA THR A 129 6.70 16.86 -11.54
C THR A 129 6.77 16.11 -10.21
N ILE A 130 5.68 16.09 -9.44
CA ILE A 130 5.61 15.30 -8.21
C ILE A 130 5.79 13.81 -8.51
N LEU A 131 5.11 13.29 -9.53
CA LEU A 131 5.24 11.89 -9.96
C LEU A 131 6.69 11.58 -10.39
N THR A 132 7.32 12.44 -11.20
CA THR A 132 8.70 12.26 -11.67
C THR A 132 9.67 12.23 -10.49
N ASN A 133 9.59 13.20 -9.57
CA ASN A 133 10.41 13.25 -8.36
C ASN A 133 10.20 11.99 -7.50
N THR A 134 8.94 11.55 -7.36
CA THR A 134 8.59 10.33 -6.64
C THR A 134 9.25 9.10 -7.25
N VAL A 135 9.18 8.93 -8.57
CA VAL A 135 9.77 7.78 -9.28
C VAL A 135 11.29 7.76 -9.12
N VAL A 136 11.96 8.90 -9.21
CA VAL A 136 13.41 9.01 -9.00
C VAL A 136 13.79 8.59 -7.58
N LEU A 137 13.05 9.08 -6.57
CA LEU A 137 13.29 8.72 -5.17
C LEU A 137 12.98 7.24 -4.90
N ALA A 138 11.87 6.72 -5.44
CA ALA A 138 11.47 5.32 -5.29
C ALA A 138 12.48 4.36 -5.95
N ALA A 139 13.08 4.73 -7.09
CA ALA A 139 14.15 3.97 -7.73
C ALA A 139 15.41 3.86 -6.85
N GLY A 140 15.60 4.78 -5.90
CA GLY A 140 16.67 4.70 -4.90
C GLY A 140 16.48 3.54 -3.90
N TYR A 141 15.26 3.07 -3.67
CA TYR A 141 14.98 2.04 -2.66
C TYR A 141 15.58 0.66 -3.02
N PRO A 142 15.33 0.07 -4.21
CA PRO A 142 15.99 -1.18 -4.61
C PRO A 142 17.52 -1.08 -4.58
N LEU A 143 18.07 0.08 -4.93
CA LEU A 143 19.51 0.32 -4.89
C LEU A 143 20.04 0.33 -3.45
N ALA A 144 19.35 1.02 -2.54
CA ALA A 144 19.70 1.03 -1.12
C ALA A 144 19.60 -0.38 -0.50
N LEU A 145 18.57 -1.15 -0.88
CA LEU A 145 18.41 -2.54 -0.46
C LEU A 145 19.55 -3.42 -0.98
N GLY A 146 19.91 -3.28 -2.26
CA GLY A 146 21.07 -3.95 -2.87
C GLY A 146 22.37 -3.65 -2.14
N VAL A 147 22.64 -2.38 -1.85
CA VAL A 147 23.83 -1.98 -1.10
C VAL A 147 23.82 -2.58 0.30
N ARG A 148 22.69 -2.50 1.03
CA ARG A 148 22.56 -3.09 2.36
C ARG A 148 22.84 -4.59 2.33
N ASN A 149 22.19 -5.33 1.45
CA ASN A 149 22.37 -6.79 1.36
C ASN A 149 23.82 -7.16 1.00
N VAL A 150 24.47 -6.39 0.11
CA VAL A 150 25.89 -6.60 -0.20
C VAL A 150 26.78 -6.35 1.02
N LEU A 151 26.49 -5.34 1.83
CA LEU A 151 27.21 -5.07 3.09
C LEU A 151 26.98 -6.17 4.13
N ASP A 152 25.78 -6.76 4.14
CA ASP A 152 25.41 -7.90 5.00
C ASP A 152 25.97 -9.25 4.45
N GLY A 153 26.67 -9.23 3.31
CA GLY A 153 27.32 -10.41 2.70
C GLY A 153 26.45 -11.18 1.70
N ASP A 154 25.22 -10.75 1.46
CA ASP A 154 24.26 -11.37 0.56
C ASP A 154 24.35 -10.81 -0.87
N VAL A 155 25.19 -11.44 -1.69
CA VAL A 155 25.46 -11.03 -3.10
C VAL A 155 24.61 -11.74 -4.16
N ARG A 156 23.49 -12.36 -3.75
CA ARG A 156 22.62 -13.13 -4.66
C ARG A 156 21.89 -12.20 -5.63
N PHE A 157 22.32 -12.11 -6.88
CA PHE A 157 21.70 -11.27 -7.89
C PHE A 157 20.59 -12.03 -8.66
N PRO A 158 19.43 -11.41 -8.96
CA PRO A 158 19.00 -10.04 -8.63
C PRO A 158 18.26 -9.92 -7.29
N VAL A 159 18.15 -11.00 -6.51
CA VAL A 159 17.35 -11.07 -5.27
C VAL A 159 17.77 -10.02 -4.23
N SER A 160 19.06 -9.74 -4.12
CA SER A 160 19.63 -8.69 -3.26
C SER A 160 19.07 -7.29 -3.52
N PHE A 161 18.52 -6.98 -4.69
CA PHE A 161 17.90 -5.67 -4.95
C PHE A 161 16.39 -5.67 -4.67
N LEU A 162 15.80 -6.82 -4.37
CA LEU A 162 14.35 -7.04 -4.39
C LEU A 162 13.79 -7.56 -3.08
N GLY A 163 14.64 -8.17 -2.23
CA GLY A 163 14.23 -8.70 -0.95
C GLY A 163 15.24 -8.42 0.16
N THR A 164 14.88 -8.76 1.38
CA THR A 164 15.79 -8.87 2.53
C THR A 164 15.70 -10.27 3.08
N ARG A 165 16.82 -10.81 3.56
CA ARG A 165 16.82 -12.05 4.33
C ARG A 165 16.42 -11.74 5.77
N VAL A 166 15.51 -12.53 6.33
CA VAL A 166 15.05 -12.40 7.73
C VAL A 166 14.95 -13.78 8.37
N GLY A 167 15.10 -13.83 9.69
CA GLY A 167 14.79 -15.03 10.46
C GLY A 167 13.27 -15.26 10.45
N VAL A 168 12.84 -16.52 10.42
CA VAL A 168 11.41 -16.82 10.42
C VAL A 168 10.70 -16.35 11.69
N ALA A 169 11.40 -16.31 12.83
CA ALA A 169 10.88 -15.75 14.08
C ALA A 169 10.49 -14.26 13.94
N ASP A 170 11.19 -13.50 13.09
CA ASP A 170 10.92 -12.08 12.88
C ASP A 170 9.65 -11.84 12.05
N LEU A 171 9.11 -12.87 11.37
CA LEU A 171 7.90 -12.73 10.54
C LEU A 171 6.65 -12.36 11.33
N ALA A 172 6.63 -12.64 12.64
CA ALA A 172 5.53 -12.21 13.49
C ALA A 172 5.30 -10.69 13.41
N THR A 173 6.37 -9.91 13.22
CA THR A 173 6.31 -8.44 13.14
C THR A 173 6.72 -7.88 11.78
N ALA A 174 7.29 -8.71 10.90
CA ALA A 174 7.66 -8.29 9.55
C ALA A 174 6.44 -7.99 8.68
N HIS A 175 6.66 -7.16 7.65
CA HIS A 175 5.64 -6.80 6.66
C HIS A 175 6.17 -7.11 5.25
N GLY A 176 5.26 -7.46 4.35
CA GLY A 176 5.58 -7.78 2.96
C GLY A 176 5.16 -9.19 2.58
N ARG A 177 5.85 -9.78 1.62
CA ARG A 177 5.52 -11.09 1.05
C ARG A 177 6.71 -12.01 1.07
N LEU A 178 6.45 -13.31 1.19
CA LEU A 178 7.48 -14.31 0.99
C LEU A 178 8.01 -14.25 -0.44
N TYR A 179 9.33 -14.17 -0.57
CA TYR A 179 10.00 -14.22 -1.86
C TYR A 179 10.38 -15.65 -2.24
N GLU A 180 10.39 -16.59 -1.28
CA GLU A 180 10.67 -18.00 -1.49
C GLU A 180 9.38 -18.82 -1.60
N THR A 181 9.40 -19.78 -2.52
CA THR A 181 8.40 -20.84 -2.67
C THR A 181 9.11 -22.19 -2.73
N PRO A 182 8.41 -23.33 -2.61
CA PRO A 182 9.04 -24.65 -2.75
C PRO A 182 9.78 -24.82 -4.10
N GLU A 183 9.40 -24.06 -5.12
CA GLU A 183 9.96 -24.09 -6.48
C GLU A 183 11.15 -23.12 -6.68
N GLY A 184 11.46 -22.28 -5.69
CA GLY A 184 12.57 -21.31 -5.75
C GLY A 184 12.14 -19.91 -5.31
N PHE A 185 12.26 -18.92 -6.19
CA PHE A 185 11.94 -17.52 -5.88
C PHE A 185 10.75 -17.00 -6.69
N SER A 186 9.80 -16.34 -6.02
CA SER A 186 8.62 -15.73 -6.60
C SER A 186 8.35 -14.34 -6.03
N ARG A 187 7.94 -13.39 -6.88
CA ARG A 187 7.47 -12.06 -6.47
C ARG A 187 6.02 -12.06 -5.95
N ASN A 188 5.33 -13.18 -6.10
CA ASN A 188 3.91 -13.33 -5.76
C ASN A 188 3.70 -14.50 -4.79
N GLY A 189 4.58 -14.61 -3.80
CA GLY A 189 4.45 -15.59 -2.71
C GLY A 189 3.39 -15.20 -1.68
N LEU A 190 3.35 -15.96 -0.59
CA LEU A 190 2.42 -15.76 0.53
C LEU A 190 2.59 -14.37 1.15
N ASP A 191 1.47 -13.67 1.35
CA ASP A 191 1.45 -12.41 2.08
C ASP A 191 1.61 -12.67 3.59
N ILE A 192 2.48 -11.90 4.27
CA ILE A 192 2.75 -12.11 5.70
C ILE A 192 1.52 -11.72 6.55
N ASP A 193 0.69 -10.76 6.11
CA ASP A 193 -0.57 -10.46 6.79
C ASP A 193 -1.56 -11.65 6.65
N ALA A 194 -1.61 -12.29 5.48
CA ALA A 194 -2.43 -13.48 5.27
C ALA A 194 -1.96 -14.68 6.09
N LEU A 195 -0.64 -14.87 6.25
CA LEU A 195 -0.08 -15.85 7.18
C LEU A 195 -0.54 -15.58 8.62
N ARG A 196 -0.53 -14.32 9.06
CA ARG A 196 -1.01 -13.96 10.40
C ARG A 196 -2.51 -14.20 10.56
N MET A 197 -3.31 -13.88 9.54
CA MET A 197 -4.74 -14.21 9.55
C MET A 197 -4.98 -15.71 9.71
N TYR A 198 -4.25 -16.53 8.95
CA TYR A 198 -4.33 -17.98 9.02
C TYR A 198 -3.94 -18.52 10.41
N LEU A 199 -2.83 -18.03 10.96
CA LEU A 199 -2.36 -18.42 12.30
C LEU A 199 -3.37 -18.04 13.39
N ARG A 200 -3.97 -16.85 13.31
CA ARG A 200 -5.04 -16.40 14.21
C ARG A 200 -6.29 -17.26 14.09
N TRP A 201 -6.75 -17.48 12.86
CA TRP A 201 -7.88 -18.36 12.57
C TRP A 201 -7.70 -19.75 13.17
N ARG A 202 -6.47 -20.28 13.08
CA ARG A 202 -6.12 -21.59 13.61
C ARG A 202 -5.82 -21.61 15.11
N GLY A 203 -5.69 -20.44 15.75
CA GLY A 203 -5.31 -20.31 17.16
C GLY A 203 -3.89 -20.79 17.45
N LEU A 204 -2.96 -20.64 16.50
CA LEU A 204 -1.58 -21.12 16.60
C LEU A 204 -0.57 -19.98 16.44
N SER A 205 0.54 -20.07 17.17
CA SER A 205 1.74 -19.30 16.84
C SER A 205 2.56 -19.97 15.73
N LEU A 206 3.38 -19.18 15.04
CA LEU A 206 4.28 -19.72 14.02
C LEU A 206 5.29 -20.72 14.62
N ASP A 207 5.75 -20.47 15.85
CA ASP A 207 6.68 -21.36 16.54
C ASP A 207 6.04 -22.71 16.91
N GLU A 208 4.79 -22.71 17.38
CA GLU A 208 4.04 -23.95 17.64
C GLU A 208 3.86 -24.75 16.36
N LEU A 209 3.42 -24.10 15.27
CA LEU A 209 3.25 -24.75 13.97
C LEU A 209 4.56 -25.42 13.50
N ARG A 210 5.70 -24.76 13.72
CA ARG A 210 7.02 -25.27 13.34
C ARG A 210 7.56 -26.38 14.24
N SER A 211 7.09 -26.46 15.48
CA SER A 211 7.54 -27.48 16.43
C SER A 211 7.06 -28.89 16.06
N ASP A 212 5.92 -28.99 15.34
CA ASP A 212 5.33 -30.24 14.88
C ASP A 212 4.61 -30.05 13.53
N PRO A 213 5.36 -29.76 12.44
CA PRO A 213 4.78 -29.37 11.17
C PRO A 213 3.96 -30.50 10.53
N ASP A 214 4.36 -31.77 10.71
CA ASP A 214 3.65 -32.92 10.15
C ASP A 214 2.25 -33.06 10.76
N ARG A 215 2.11 -32.81 12.08
CA ARG A 215 0.81 -32.80 12.75
C ARG A 215 -0.08 -31.67 12.23
N PHE A 216 0.45 -30.46 12.12
CA PHE A 216 -0.32 -29.31 11.67
C PHE A 216 -0.54 -29.28 10.15
N ARG A 217 0.19 -30.08 9.38
CA ARG A 217 -0.08 -30.26 7.95
C ARG A 217 -1.35 -31.06 7.70
N ASP A 218 -1.72 -31.96 8.61
CA ASP A 218 -2.97 -32.72 8.55
C ASP A 218 -4.19 -31.79 8.74
N PRO A 219 -5.12 -31.68 7.77
CA PRO A 219 -6.31 -30.87 7.92
C PRO A 219 -7.22 -31.34 9.07
N GLY A 220 -7.16 -32.62 9.45
CA GLY A 220 -7.90 -33.16 10.59
C GLY A 220 -7.43 -32.62 11.95
N SER A 221 -6.30 -31.91 11.99
CA SER A 221 -5.80 -31.27 13.21
C SER A 221 -6.42 -29.90 13.50
N VAL A 222 -7.25 -29.35 12.59
CA VAL A 222 -8.00 -28.12 12.83
C VAL A 222 -9.08 -28.38 13.88
N GLY A 223 -8.98 -27.68 15.01
CA GLY A 223 -9.94 -27.75 16.11
C GLY A 223 -10.95 -26.60 16.06
N GLU A 224 -11.15 -25.94 17.19
CA GLU A 224 -11.89 -24.68 17.25
C GLU A 224 -11.15 -23.61 16.44
N THR A 225 -11.90 -22.82 15.67
CA THR A 225 -11.37 -21.73 14.84
C THR A 225 -11.78 -20.38 15.41
N TYR A 226 -10.98 -19.36 15.13
CA TYR A 226 -11.15 -18.01 15.68
C TYR A 226 -11.28 -16.96 14.57
N ASP A 227 -11.65 -15.74 14.94
CA ASP A 227 -11.70 -14.63 14.00
C ASP A 227 -10.28 -14.39 13.43
N PRO A 228 -10.09 -14.51 12.11
CA PRO A 228 -8.79 -14.27 11.46
C PRO A 228 -8.30 -12.83 11.66
N THR A 229 -9.18 -11.87 11.92
CA THR A 229 -8.94 -10.43 11.86
C THR A 229 -8.31 -10.03 10.51
N ASP A 230 -7.66 -8.87 10.42
CA ASP A 230 -7.01 -8.40 9.20
C ASP A 230 -5.49 -8.69 9.16
N GLY A 231 -4.99 -9.50 10.09
CA GLY A 231 -3.57 -9.84 10.19
C GLY A 231 -2.66 -8.68 10.64
N ALA A 232 -3.19 -7.51 11.04
CA ALA A 232 -2.37 -6.36 11.44
C ALA A 232 -1.52 -6.63 12.68
N VAL A 233 -0.35 -6.00 12.75
CA VAL A 233 0.47 -5.91 13.97
C VAL A 233 0.04 -4.67 14.74
N ASP A 234 -0.66 -4.84 15.87
CA ASP A 234 -1.02 -3.71 16.73
C ASP A 234 0.19 -3.25 17.54
N VAL A 235 0.56 -1.97 17.38
CA VAL A 235 1.62 -1.35 18.18
C VAL A 235 0.98 -0.76 19.44
N GLY A 236 0.87 -1.60 20.48
CA GLY A 236 0.63 -1.14 21.84
C GLY A 236 -0.45 -1.92 22.60
N GLY A 237 0.02 -2.81 23.49
CA GLY A 237 -0.77 -3.37 24.58
C GLY A 237 -0.46 -4.84 24.84
N ASP A 238 0.57 -5.10 25.66
CA ASP A 238 0.55 -6.28 26.52
C ASP A 238 -0.77 -6.28 27.30
N ASP A 239 -1.69 -7.18 26.98
CA ASP A 239 -2.23 -8.08 28.00
C ASP A 239 -2.97 -9.24 27.34
N ALA A 240 -2.51 -10.44 27.67
CA ALA A 240 -3.34 -11.62 27.62
C ALA A 240 -4.45 -11.47 28.66
N SER A 241 -5.67 -11.20 28.23
CA SER A 241 -6.85 -11.45 29.05
C SER A 241 -7.76 -12.43 28.34
N VAL A 242 -7.50 -13.71 28.61
CA VAL A 242 -8.52 -14.74 28.67
C VAL A 242 -9.61 -14.21 29.60
N ASP A 243 -10.82 -13.97 29.11
CA ASP A 243 -11.96 -13.85 30.01
C ASP A 243 -13.02 -14.88 29.64
N SER A 244 -13.25 -15.74 30.62
CA SER A 244 -14.16 -16.87 30.57
C SER A 244 -15.58 -16.38 30.80
N ALA A 245 -16.53 -17.04 30.16
CA ALA A 245 -17.95 -16.79 30.29
C ALA A 245 -18.45 -16.85 31.74
N GLU A 246 -19.24 -15.85 32.15
CA GLU A 246 -20.33 -16.04 33.11
C GLU A 246 -21.60 -15.32 32.64
N GLN A 247 -22.71 -16.06 32.75
CA GLN A 247 -24.09 -15.67 32.41
C GLN A 247 -24.62 -14.56 33.32
N GLY A 248 -25.36 -13.62 32.73
CA GLY A 248 -26.22 -12.68 33.46
C GLY A 248 -27.15 -11.95 32.50
N ASP A 249 -28.44 -12.32 32.52
CA ASP A 249 -29.54 -11.66 31.81
C ASP A 249 -29.66 -10.17 32.13
N GLY A 250 -29.94 -9.32 31.13
CA GLY A 250 -30.33 -7.92 31.35
C GLY A 250 -30.42 -7.08 30.07
N GLU A 251 -31.61 -6.60 29.77
CA GLU A 251 -32.01 -5.85 28.57
C GLU A 251 -31.31 -4.48 28.33
N SER A 252 -31.11 -4.21 27.03
CA SER A 252 -31.19 -2.91 26.34
C SER A 252 -30.14 -1.81 26.60
N GLY A 253 -29.51 -1.37 25.50
CA GLY A 253 -28.72 -0.14 25.44
C GLY A 253 -27.89 -0.07 24.16
N GLY A 254 -28.51 0.37 23.06
CA GLY A 254 -27.86 0.45 21.75
C GLY A 254 -26.63 1.34 21.74
N SER A 255 -25.54 0.82 21.18
CA SER A 255 -24.42 1.61 20.67
C SER A 255 -23.96 0.97 19.36
N ALA A 256 -24.35 1.58 18.26
CA ALA A 256 -23.89 1.23 16.93
C ALA A 256 -22.44 1.73 16.74
N SER A 257 -21.48 0.81 16.70
CA SER A 257 -20.16 1.07 16.12
C SER A 257 -20.30 1.11 14.59
N PRO A 258 -19.85 2.16 13.88
CA PRO A 258 -19.92 2.18 12.43
C PRO A 258 -18.79 1.33 11.84
N GLY A 259 -19.20 0.41 10.98
CA GLY A 259 -18.41 -0.57 10.23
C GLY A 259 -17.08 -0.09 9.66
N GLY A 260 -16.13 -1.03 9.69
CA GLY A 260 -14.90 -0.98 8.92
C GLY A 260 -15.20 -1.04 7.42
N ASP A 261 -14.68 -0.04 6.70
CA ASP A 261 -14.65 -0.07 5.24
C ASP A 261 -13.35 -0.74 4.79
N ALA A 262 -13.35 -2.07 4.77
CA ALA A 262 -12.39 -2.88 4.01
C ALA A 262 -13.04 -3.38 2.71
N ALA A 263 -13.63 -2.46 1.94
CA ALA A 263 -14.08 -2.75 0.58
C ALA A 263 -13.00 -2.29 -0.41
N GLY A 264 -11.92 -3.07 -0.50
CA GLY A 264 -11.02 -3.07 -1.65
C GLY A 264 -11.46 -4.20 -2.57
N VAL A 265 -12.27 -3.89 -3.57
CA VAL A 265 -12.66 -4.85 -4.61
C VAL A 265 -11.41 -5.21 -5.42
N GLU A 266 -10.78 -6.33 -5.08
CA GLU A 266 -9.88 -7.05 -5.96
C GLU A 266 -10.74 -7.86 -6.94
N SER A 267 -10.91 -7.36 -8.16
CA SER A 267 -11.60 -8.08 -9.24
C SER A 267 -10.57 -8.95 -9.97
N ASP A 268 -10.47 -10.22 -9.58
CA ASP A 268 -9.77 -11.21 -10.39
C ASP A 268 -10.77 -11.94 -11.31
N GLY A 269 -10.46 -11.98 -12.60
CA GLY A 269 -11.28 -12.53 -13.68
C GLY A 269 -11.33 -14.07 -13.67
N GLY A 270 -11.86 -14.65 -12.58
CA GLY A 270 -12.05 -16.08 -12.42
C GLY A 270 -13.32 -16.59 -13.10
N VAL A 271 -13.16 -17.60 -13.94
CA VAL A 271 -14.25 -18.27 -14.67
C VAL A 271 -15.21 -18.92 -13.68
N ALA A 272 -16.50 -18.59 -13.78
CA ALA A 272 -17.56 -19.15 -12.94
C ALA A 272 -17.59 -20.69 -13.06
N ARG A 273 -17.40 -21.39 -11.94
CA ARG A 273 -17.85 -22.78 -11.78
C ARG A 273 -19.15 -22.76 -10.97
N GLU A 274 -20.14 -23.46 -11.52
CA GLU A 274 -21.47 -23.61 -10.94
C GLU A 274 -21.39 -24.26 -9.55
N SER A 275 -22.06 -23.65 -8.57
CA SER A 275 -22.23 -24.21 -7.23
C SER A 275 -23.28 -25.33 -7.28
N ASP A 276 -22.92 -26.53 -6.85
CA ASP A 276 -23.91 -27.52 -6.45
C ASP A 276 -23.99 -27.54 -4.92
N GLY A 277 -25.22 -27.37 -4.41
CA GLY A 277 -25.49 -27.22 -2.99
C GLY A 277 -25.46 -28.57 -2.28
N GLY A 278 -24.60 -28.69 -1.27
CA GLY A 278 -24.53 -29.82 -0.36
C GLY A 278 -24.26 -29.37 1.06
N SER A 279 -25.13 -29.80 1.99
CA SER A 279 -25.18 -29.40 3.40
C SER A 279 -23.90 -29.64 4.19
N ALA A 280 -23.64 -28.74 5.14
CA ALA A 280 -22.54 -28.76 6.10
C ALA A 280 -22.53 -30.01 7.00
N ASP A 281 -21.56 -30.87 6.75
CA ASP A 281 -20.88 -31.69 7.75
C ASP A 281 -19.39 -31.61 7.35
N SER A 282 -18.57 -30.90 8.13
CA SER A 282 -17.17 -30.60 7.85
C SER A 282 -16.30 -31.85 8.02
N ALA A 283 -16.40 -32.76 7.05
CA ALA A 283 -15.32 -33.69 6.77
C ALA A 283 -14.17 -32.85 6.20
N ALA A 284 -13.11 -32.67 7.01
CA ALA A 284 -11.84 -32.15 6.53
C ALA A 284 -11.46 -32.92 5.26
N ASP A 285 -11.44 -32.22 4.11
CA ASP A 285 -11.08 -32.85 2.86
C ASP A 285 -9.62 -33.30 3.00
N ALA A 286 -9.39 -34.62 2.90
CA ALA A 286 -8.05 -35.19 3.16
C ALA A 286 -6.99 -34.67 2.18
N ASP A 287 -7.44 -34.02 1.10
CA ASP A 287 -6.64 -33.42 0.05
C ASP A 287 -6.34 -31.91 0.30
N ASP A 288 -6.68 -31.34 1.47
CA ASP A 288 -6.35 -29.95 1.85
C ASP A 288 -5.22 -29.87 2.89
N PRO A 289 -3.94 -30.12 2.52
CA PRO A 289 -2.84 -29.95 3.46
C PRO A 289 -2.82 -28.52 3.99
N TRP A 290 -2.52 -28.39 5.29
CA TRP A 290 -2.58 -27.14 6.04
C TRP A 290 -4.00 -26.56 6.22
N ALA A 291 -5.06 -27.21 5.76
CA ALA A 291 -6.42 -26.67 5.80
C ALA A 291 -6.53 -25.27 5.15
N ALA A 292 -5.78 -25.06 4.05
CA ALA A 292 -5.65 -23.77 3.40
C ALA A 292 -6.92 -23.35 2.66
N GLU A 293 -7.62 -24.30 2.03
CA GLU A 293 -8.92 -24.05 1.41
C GLU A 293 -9.97 -23.78 2.49
N ALA A 294 -10.01 -24.61 3.54
CA ALA A 294 -10.92 -24.43 4.66
C ALA A 294 -10.79 -23.04 5.32
N PHE A 295 -9.56 -22.54 5.48
CA PHE A 295 -9.32 -21.17 5.95
C PHE A 295 -9.90 -20.14 4.98
N LEU A 296 -9.54 -20.19 3.70
CA LEU A 296 -9.95 -19.18 2.73
C LEU A 296 -11.45 -19.17 2.45
N ASP A 297 -12.12 -20.32 2.56
CA ASP A 297 -13.58 -20.44 2.44
C ASP A 297 -14.32 -19.91 3.68
N SER A 298 -13.65 -19.87 4.84
CA SER A 298 -14.25 -19.41 6.10
C SER A 298 -14.27 -17.90 6.27
N ILE A 299 -13.47 -17.15 5.51
CA ILE A 299 -13.33 -15.71 5.66
C ILE A 299 -14.26 -14.93 4.73
N GLU A 300 -14.81 -13.82 5.24
CA GLU A 300 -15.55 -12.87 4.40
C GLU A 300 -14.56 -12.00 3.60
N GLY A 301 -14.19 -12.45 2.39
CA GLY A 301 -13.34 -11.68 1.47
C GLY A 301 -12.09 -12.43 1.02
N SER A 302 -11.06 -11.69 0.59
CA SER A 302 -9.75 -12.26 0.21
C SER A 302 -8.72 -12.07 1.32
N ALA A 303 -7.81 -13.03 1.50
CA ALA A 303 -6.62 -12.86 2.35
C ALA A 303 -5.49 -12.20 1.54
N TYR A 304 -5.67 -10.94 1.15
CA TYR A 304 -4.67 -10.15 0.38
C TYR A 304 -4.27 -10.80 -0.96
N GLY A 305 -5.22 -11.40 -1.67
CA GLY A 305 -4.98 -12.13 -2.91
C GLY A 305 -4.18 -13.44 -2.74
N THR A 306 -4.14 -13.98 -1.53
CA THR A 306 -3.55 -15.30 -1.22
C THR A 306 -4.48 -16.41 -1.70
N SER A 307 -3.96 -17.32 -2.52
CA SER A 307 -4.65 -18.54 -2.93
C SER A 307 -4.25 -19.72 -2.03
N PRO A 308 -5.00 -20.83 -2.01
CA PRO A 308 -4.63 -22.00 -1.22
C PRO A 308 -3.22 -22.52 -1.51
N GLU A 309 -2.81 -22.50 -2.77
CA GLU A 309 -1.47 -22.96 -3.19
C GLU A 309 -0.36 -22.06 -2.64
N LYS A 310 -0.59 -20.73 -2.63
CA LYS A 310 0.37 -19.78 -2.04
C LYS A 310 0.52 -20.01 -0.54
N LEU A 311 -0.60 -20.25 0.16
CA LEU A 311 -0.59 -20.50 1.60
C LEU A 311 0.11 -21.82 1.93
N ARG A 312 -0.26 -22.92 1.27
CA ARG A 312 0.39 -24.24 1.44
C ARG A 312 1.89 -24.17 1.17
N GLY A 313 2.27 -23.62 0.02
CA GLY A 313 3.68 -23.50 -0.37
C GLY A 313 4.48 -22.59 0.56
N GLY A 314 3.88 -21.51 1.05
CA GLY A 314 4.49 -20.65 2.06
C GLY A 314 4.73 -21.39 3.37
N LEU A 315 3.72 -22.10 3.89
CA LEU A 315 3.83 -22.88 5.12
C LEU A 315 4.87 -24.00 5.01
N ASP A 316 4.95 -24.69 3.87
CA ASP A 316 5.98 -25.70 3.61
C ASP A 316 7.41 -25.12 3.71
N VAL A 317 7.64 -23.94 3.12
CA VAL A 317 8.94 -23.24 3.23
C VAL A 317 9.23 -22.82 4.67
N LEU A 318 8.23 -22.30 5.38
CA LEU A 318 8.37 -21.81 6.75
C LEU A 318 8.61 -22.94 7.77
N ALA A 319 8.08 -24.14 7.52
CA ALA A 319 8.30 -25.31 8.34
C ALA A 319 9.78 -25.78 8.30
N GLU A 320 10.41 -25.72 7.12
CA GLU A 320 11.74 -26.28 6.91
C GLU A 320 12.90 -25.28 7.08
N ARG A 321 12.68 -23.98 6.84
CA ARG A 321 13.75 -22.98 6.77
C ARG A 321 13.84 -22.15 8.05
N GLU A 322 15.04 -21.86 8.53
CA GLU A 322 15.24 -20.93 9.67
C GLU A 322 15.29 -19.47 9.23
N GLU A 323 15.74 -19.22 8.01
CA GLU A 323 15.84 -17.89 7.40
C GLU A 323 15.27 -17.94 5.98
N ILE A 324 14.58 -16.87 5.61
CA ILE A 324 13.93 -16.76 4.30
C ILE A 324 14.09 -15.36 3.71
N TRP A 325 13.96 -15.26 2.39
CA TRP A 325 13.80 -13.99 1.71
C TRP A 325 12.36 -13.50 1.76
N ILE A 326 12.20 -12.24 2.17
CA ILE A 326 10.95 -11.51 2.04
C ILE A 326 11.15 -10.35 1.07
N SER A 327 10.11 -10.02 0.31
CA SER A 327 10.01 -8.77 -0.43
C SER A 327 9.37 -7.73 0.50
N PRO A 328 10.14 -6.81 1.09
CA PRO A 328 9.57 -5.76 1.92
C PRO A 328 8.71 -4.83 1.04
N GLY A 329 7.49 -4.55 1.47
CA GLY A 329 6.67 -3.55 0.78
C GLY A 329 7.38 -2.19 0.75
N ILE A 330 7.49 -1.58 -0.42
CA ILE A 330 8.08 -0.24 -0.53
C ILE A 330 7.07 0.75 0.07
N PRO A 331 7.46 1.58 1.07
CA PRO A 331 6.57 2.60 1.61
C PRO A 331 6.46 3.76 0.61
N PHE A 332 5.64 3.59 -0.44
CA PHE A 332 5.56 4.50 -1.57
C PHE A 332 5.02 5.89 -1.19
N LEU A 333 4.35 6.05 -0.06
CA LEU A 333 3.93 7.36 0.43
C LEU A 333 5.11 8.22 0.89
N VAL A 334 6.22 7.61 1.32
CA VAL A 334 7.45 8.34 1.69
C VAL A 334 8.08 9.06 0.49
N PRO A 335 8.42 8.40 -0.64
CA PRO A 335 8.92 9.09 -1.82
C PRO A 335 7.87 10.03 -2.43
N ILE A 336 6.56 9.75 -2.31
CA ILE A 336 5.52 10.72 -2.72
C ILE A 336 5.62 12.00 -1.89
N PHE A 337 5.72 11.88 -0.57
CA PHE A 337 5.84 13.03 0.32
C PHE A 337 7.14 13.80 0.08
N VAL A 338 8.28 13.13 0.06
CA VAL A 338 9.59 13.77 -0.19
C VAL A 338 9.65 14.38 -1.59
N GLY A 339 9.11 13.68 -2.60
CA GLY A 339 9.01 14.18 -3.97
C GLY A 339 8.10 15.40 -4.09
N THR A 340 7.02 15.45 -3.30
CA THR A 340 6.14 16.62 -3.18
C THR A 340 6.86 17.79 -2.52
N LEU A 341 7.58 17.58 -1.42
CA LEU A 341 8.40 18.62 -0.79
C LEU A 341 9.45 19.18 -1.76
N ALA A 342 10.14 18.30 -2.48
CA ALA A 342 11.09 18.69 -3.52
C ALA A 342 10.39 19.50 -4.63
N ALA A 343 9.20 19.07 -5.07
CA ALA A 343 8.42 19.78 -6.07
C ALA A 343 7.99 21.19 -5.61
N PHE A 344 7.59 21.37 -4.36
CA PHE A 344 7.20 22.68 -3.82
C PHE A 344 8.38 23.62 -3.56
N THR A 345 9.57 23.07 -3.28
CA THR A 345 10.76 23.85 -2.93
C THR A 345 11.66 24.07 -4.13
N TYR A 346 12.20 22.99 -4.69
CA TYR A 346 13.11 23.05 -5.83
C TYR A 346 12.35 23.03 -7.16
N GLY A 347 11.30 22.21 -7.29
CA GLY A 347 10.63 21.96 -8.55
C GLY A 347 10.99 20.58 -9.11
N ASP A 348 11.21 20.51 -10.42
CA ASP A 348 11.50 19.23 -11.09
C ASP A 348 12.99 18.88 -11.02
N VAL A 349 13.32 17.83 -10.26
CA VAL A 349 14.70 17.42 -10.00
C VAL A 349 15.39 16.92 -11.27
N VAL A 350 14.64 16.23 -12.14
CA VAL A 350 15.17 15.72 -13.41
C VAL A 350 15.43 16.88 -14.36
N PHE A 351 14.47 17.80 -14.47
CA PHE A 351 14.63 18.98 -15.32
C PHE A 351 15.83 19.82 -14.88
N GLY A 352 15.97 20.09 -13.58
CA GLY A 352 17.10 20.84 -13.03
C GLY A 352 18.45 20.13 -13.26
N ALA A 353 18.49 18.81 -13.15
CA ALA A 353 19.70 18.04 -13.48
C ALA A 353 20.06 18.14 -14.98
N LEU A 354 19.06 18.10 -15.87
CA LEU A 354 19.27 18.24 -17.31
C LEU A 354 19.74 19.64 -17.70
N GLU A 355 19.19 20.69 -17.08
CA GLU A 355 19.67 22.08 -17.23
C GLU A 355 21.13 22.20 -16.77
N ALA A 356 21.47 21.65 -15.59
CA ALA A 356 22.83 21.67 -15.07
C ALA A 356 23.84 20.94 -15.98
N LEU A 357 23.40 19.90 -16.68
CA LEU A 357 24.19 19.16 -17.67
C LEU A 357 24.20 19.81 -19.07
N SER A 358 23.56 20.98 -19.24
CA SER A 358 23.42 21.68 -20.53
C SER A 358 22.76 20.81 -21.62
N VAL A 359 21.85 19.92 -21.22
CA VAL A 359 21.08 19.04 -22.12
C VAL A 359 19.77 19.72 -22.56
N LEU A 360 19.34 20.77 -21.86
CA LEU A 360 18.13 21.55 -22.12
C LEU A 360 18.44 23.04 -22.34
#